data_AF-A0A0V1Q6F2-F1
#
_entry.id   AF-A0A0V1Q6F2-F1
#
_cell.length_a   1.000
_cell.length_b   1.000
_cell.length_c   1.000
_cell.angle_alpha   90.00
_cell.angle_beta   90.00
_cell.angle_gamma   90.00
#
_symmetry.space_group_name_H-M   'P 1'
#
loop_
_entity.id
_entity.type
_entity.pdbx_description
1 polymer ?
#
loop_
_entity_poly.entity_id
_entity_poly.type
_entity_poly.pdbx_seq_one_letter_code
_entity_poly.pdbx_strand_id
1 'polypeptide(L)'
;MAYTESVTPKSLLTPENCLSSSRIRAFLRLSRIATDDTIRQHLNEVKSSKECDNYFKSKIVPQWEARASIIQYCNDYSAHLRQETTKGNTVVQSSKQNPESFDLRVDPYAVKKYNQQLQGQYSQCDSIENWVNNERVVEDIIREQTVDVLNDKCYFQDWIEEFKKLKNLA
;
A
#
# COMPACT_ATOMS: atom_id res chain seq x y z
N MET A 1 -25.54 4.65 13.46
CA MET A 1 -24.30 5.09 12.79
C MET A 1 -23.15 4.76 13.73
N ALA A 2 -22.69 3.50 13.71
CA ALA A 2 -21.55 3.10 14.50
C ALA A 2 -20.30 3.48 13.70
N TYR A 3 -19.64 4.55 14.11
CA TYR A 3 -18.28 4.84 13.64
C TYR A 3 -17.39 3.72 14.17
N THR A 4 -17.06 2.78 13.31
CA THR A 4 -16.00 1.82 13.60
C THR A 4 -14.70 2.60 13.71
N GLU A 5 -14.11 2.57 14.90
CA GLU A 5 -12.81 3.14 15.21
C GLU A 5 -11.81 2.76 14.10
N SER A 6 -11.09 3.73 13.55
CA SER A 6 -10.16 3.49 12.45
C SER A 6 -9.14 2.45 12.87
N VAL A 7 -9.24 1.25 12.31
CA VAL A 7 -8.36 0.10 12.62
C VAL A 7 -6.91 0.41 12.25
N THR A 8 -6.68 1.40 11.38
CA THR A 8 -5.34 1.81 10.94
C THR A 8 -4.51 2.33 12.11
N PRO A 9 -3.43 1.62 12.51
CA PRO A 9 -2.54 2.11 13.54
C PRO A 9 -1.76 3.32 13.01
N LYS A 10 -1.98 4.50 13.61
CA LYS A 10 -1.30 5.75 13.22
C LYS A 10 0.22 5.65 13.24
N SER A 11 0.79 4.76 14.06
CA SER A 11 2.23 4.50 14.14
C SER A 11 2.82 3.88 12.87
N LEU A 12 1.99 3.32 11.97
CA LEU A 12 2.44 2.79 10.67
C LEU A 12 2.48 3.85 9.57
N LEU A 13 1.76 4.97 9.73
CA LEU A 13 1.68 6.05 8.75
C LEU A 13 2.86 7.01 8.90
N THR A 14 4.08 6.50 8.68
CA THR A 14 5.31 7.31 8.71
C THR A 14 6.17 7.04 7.47
N PRO A 15 6.95 8.04 7.01
CA PRO A 15 7.85 7.88 5.87
C PRO A 15 8.87 6.74 6.05
N GLU A 16 9.38 6.60 7.28
CA GLU A 16 10.34 5.56 7.65
C GLU A 16 9.79 4.15 7.42
N ASN A 17 8.50 3.94 7.69
CA ASN A 17 7.85 2.65 7.47
C ASN A 17 7.62 2.36 5.98
N CYS A 18 7.45 3.38 5.14
CA CYS A 18 7.37 3.17 3.68
C CYS A 18 8.73 2.81 3.08
N LEU A 19 9.81 3.40 3.60
CA LEU A 19 11.20 3.05 3.24
C LEU A 19 11.55 1.64 3.72
N SER A 20 11.30 1.35 5.01
CA SER A 20 11.47 0.04 5.63
C SER A 20 10.12 -0.67 5.76
N SER A 21 9.63 -1.21 4.64
CA SER A 21 8.31 -1.87 4.53
C SER A 21 8.06 -3.08 5.45
N SER A 22 9.05 -3.54 6.24
CA SER A 22 8.96 -4.72 7.11
C SER A 22 7.78 -4.67 8.09
N ARG A 23 7.57 -3.54 8.76
CA ARG A 23 6.46 -3.36 9.73
C ARG A 23 5.10 -3.34 9.05
N ILE A 24 5.00 -2.64 7.92
CA ILE A 24 3.78 -2.58 7.13
C ILE A 24 3.42 -3.97 6.60
N ARG A 25 4.37 -4.68 6.00
CA ARG A 25 4.14 -6.04 5.49
C ARG A 25 3.74 -7.03 6.59
N ALA A 26 4.33 -6.90 7.79
CA ALA A 26 3.92 -7.70 8.94
C ALA A 26 2.47 -7.41 9.34
N PHE A 27 2.06 -6.14 9.38
CA PHE A 27 0.68 -5.75 9.62
C PHE A 27 -0.28 -6.30 8.54
N LEU A 28 0.05 -6.12 7.26
CA LEU A 28 -0.76 -6.60 6.14
C LEU A 28 -0.96 -8.12 6.23
N ARG A 29 0.12 -8.86 6.48
CA ARG A 29 0.07 -10.31 6.66
C ARG A 29 -0.84 -10.73 7.82
N LEU A 30 -0.70 -10.11 8.99
CA LEU A 30 -1.52 -10.44 10.15
C LEU A 30 -2.99 -10.07 9.96
N SER A 31 -3.27 -8.93 9.30
CA SER A 31 -4.63 -8.52 8.96
C SER A 31 -5.30 -9.54 8.02
N ARG A 32 -4.59 -10.01 6.99
CA ARG A 32 -5.08 -11.04 6.04
C ARG A 32 -5.36 -12.36 6.75
N ILE A 33 -4.46 -12.83 7.61
CA ILE A 33 -4.67 -14.05 8.40
C ILE A 33 -5.91 -13.94 9.29
N ALA A 34 -6.12 -12.77 9.91
CA ALA A 34 -7.24 -12.57 10.83
C ALA A 34 -8.60 -12.40 10.13
N THR A 35 -8.63 -12.09 8.83
CA THR A 35 -9.86 -11.77 8.10
C THR A 35 -10.12 -12.68 6.92
N ASP A 36 -9.22 -12.70 5.94
CA ASP A 36 -9.40 -13.34 4.65
C ASP A 36 -9.06 -14.84 4.71
N ASP A 37 -7.96 -15.25 5.36
CA ASP A 37 -7.56 -16.66 5.41
C ASP A 37 -8.56 -17.54 6.19
N THR A 38 -9.19 -16.97 7.22
CA THR A 38 -10.17 -17.64 8.09
C THR A 38 -11.61 -17.43 7.62
N ILE A 39 -11.84 -16.69 6.52
CA ILE A 39 -13.18 -16.30 6.08
C ILE A 39 -14.08 -17.51 5.84
N ARG A 40 -13.57 -18.57 5.21
CA ARG A 40 -14.32 -19.80 4.95
C ARG A 40 -14.75 -20.51 6.23
N GLN A 41 -13.89 -20.51 7.25
CA GLN A 41 -14.18 -21.14 8.54
C GLN A 41 -15.29 -20.37 9.25
N HIS A 42 -15.19 -19.05 9.31
CA HIS A 42 -16.22 -18.19 9.89
C HIS A 42 -17.57 -18.30 9.17
N LEU A 43 -17.57 -18.29 7.84
CA LEU A 43 -18.82 -18.37 7.07
C LEU A 43 -19.52 -19.74 7.18
N ASN A 44 -18.82 -20.80 7.60
CA ASN A 44 -19.49 -22.08 7.90
C ASN A 44 -20.28 -22.03 9.22
N GLU A 45 -19.97 -21.10 10.13
CA GLU A 45 -20.72 -20.90 11.38
C GLU A 45 -21.94 -20.00 11.20
N VAL A 46 -21.91 -19.16 10.16
CA VAL A 46 -22.97 -18.21 9.81
C VAL A 46 -24.18 -18.97 9.26
N LYS A 47 -25.36 -18.75 9.87
CA LYS A 47 -26.59 -19.49 9.52
C LYS A 47 -27.61 -18.65 8.78
N SER A 48 -27.46 -17.33 8.78
CA SER A 48 -28.44 -16.42 8.17
C SER A 48 -27.78 -15.37 7.26
N SER A 49 -28.49 -14.95 6.21
CA SER A 49 -28.02 -13.91 5.27
C SER A 49 -27.70 -12.59 5.98
N LYS A 50 -28.45 -12.24 7.04
CA LYS A 50 -28.24 -11.01 7.81
C LYS A 50 -26.91 -11.03 8.59
N GLU A 51 -26.50 -12.21 9.05
CA GLU A 51 -25.19 -12.39 9.69
C GLU A 51 -24.04 -12.23 8.71
N CYS A 52 -24.20 -12.69 7.45
CA CYS A 52 -23.22 -12.43 6.38
C CYS A 52 -23.02 -10.92 6.18
N ASP A 53 -24.10 -10.16 6.02
CA ASP A 53 -24.02 -8.70 5.81
C ASP A 53 -23.36 -7.99 6.99
N ASN A 54 -23.72 -8.38 8.21
CA ASN A 54 -23.15 -7.82 9.43
C ASN A 54 -21.67 -8.15 9.56
N TYR A 55 -21.27 -9.39 9.23
CA TYR A 55 -19.88 -9.81 9.24
C TYR A 55 -19.06 -9.02 8.21
N PHE A 56 -19.55 -8.88 6.98
CA PHE A 56 -18.88 -8.09 5.95
C PHE A 56 -18.66 -6.64 6.40
N LYS A 57 -19.73 -5.97 6.84
CA LYS A 57 -19.67 -4.55 7.24
C LYS A 57 -18.84 -4.31 8.50
N SER A 58 -18.89 -5.21 9.47
CA SER A 58 -18.24 -5.00 10.77
C SER A 58 -16.80 -5.53 10.85
N LYS A 59 -16.44 -6.53 10.05
CA LYS A 59 -15.12 -7.19 10.13
C LYS A 59 -14.28 -6.97 8.88
N ILE A 60 -14.84 -7.24 7.69
CA ILE A 60 -14.07 -7.21 6.44
C ILE A 60 -13.77 -5.77 6.04
N VAL A 61 -14.81 -4.95 5.88
CA VAL A 61 -14.69 -3.56 5.42
C VAL A 61 -13.67 -2.73 6.21
N PRO A 62 -13.73 -2.63 7.55
CA PRO A 62 -12.79 -1.77 8.29
C PRO A 62 -11.34 -2.25 8.21
N GLN A 63 -11.11 -3.56 8.05
CA GLN A 63 -9.77 -4.12 7.90
C GLN A 63 -9.22 -3.83 6.51
N TRP A 64 -10.06 -3.95 5.48
CA TRP A 64 -9.70 -3.60 4.11
C TRP A 64 -9.42 -2.11 3.93
N GLU A 65 -10.22 -1.24 4.56
CA GLU A 65 -9.96 0.20 4.61
C GLU A 65 -8.63 0.51 5.29
N ALA A 66 -8.33 -0.17 6.41
CA ALA A 66 -7.06 0.01 7.09
C ALA A 66 -5.86 -0.37 6.22
N ARG A 67 -5.91 -1.52 5.53
CA ARG A 67 -4.86 -1.92 4.59
C ARG A 67 -4.74 -0.94 3.41
N ALA A 68 -5.87 -0.53 2.82
CA ALA A 68 -5.89 0.40 1.71
C ALA A 68 -5.29 1.76 2.07
N SER A 69 -5.64 2.32 3.23
CA SER A 69 -5.11 3.61 3.70
C SER A 69 -3.58 3.60 3.84
N ILE A 70 -2.98 2.51 4.31
CA ILE A 70 -1.52 2.38 4.44
C ILE A 70 -0.85 2.30 3.07
N ILE A 71 -1.42 1.50 2.15
CA ILE A 71 -0.89 1.35 0.80
C ILE A 71 -0.98 2.68 0.03
N GLN A 72 -2.11 3.40 0.16
CA GLN A 72 -2.29 4.71 -0.46
C GLN A 72 -1.32 5.75 0.12
N TYR A 73 -1.15 5.78 1.44
CA TYR A 73 -0.17 6.66 2.08
C TYR A 73 1.24 6.47 1.51
N CYS A 74 1.71 5.23 1.38
CA CYS A 74 3.04 4.99 0.81
C CYS A 74 3.12 5.26 -0.69
N ASN A 75 2.02 5.09 -1.43
CA ASN A 75 1.94 5.48 -2.84
C ASN A 75 2.08 7.00 -2.99
N ASP A 76 1.33 7.78 -2.21
CA ASP A 76 1.36 9.24 -2.26
C ASP A 76 2.72 9.77 -1.81
N TYR A 77 3.30 9.15 -0.78
CA TYR A 77 4.66 9.44 -0.33
C TYR A 77 5.70 9.19 -1.43
N SER A 78 5.59 8.07 -2.16
CA SER A 78 6.50 7.76 -3.27
C SER A 78 6.38 8.78 -4.42
N ALA A 79 5.15 9.20 -4.73
CA ALA A 79 4.89 10.22 -5.74
C ALA A 79 5.46 11.59 -5.32
N HIS A 80 5.30 11.97 -4.05
CA HIS A 80 5.89 13.18 -3.49
C HIS A 80 7.42 13.15 -3.58
N LEU A 81 8.04 12.05 -3.16
CA LEU A 81 9.49 11.87 -3.18
C LEU A 81 10.08 11.98 -4.60
N ARG A 82 9.38 11.45 -5.61
CA ARG A 82 9.76 11.59 -7.02
C ARG A 82 9.65 13.03 -7.52
N GLN A 83 8.62 13.75 -7.12
CA GLN A 83 8.46 15.17 -7.47
C GLN A 83 9.57 16.04 -6.85
N GLU A 84 9.95 15.78 -5.60
CA GLU A 84 11.06 16.49 -4.94
C GLU A 84 12.40 16.23 -5.63
N THR A 85 12.66 14.97 -6.00
CA THR A 85 13.88 14.57 -6.72
C THR A 85 13.96 15.22 -8.11
N THR A 86 12.84 15.28 -8.83
CA THR A 86 12.77 15.88 -10.18
C THR A 86 12.98 17.40 -10.14
N LYS A 87 12.57 18.07 -9.05
CA LYS A 87 12.78 19.52 -8.85
C LYS A 87 14.23 19.89 -8.48
N GLY A 88 15.13 18.90 -8.39
CA GLY A 88 16.54 19.12 -8.02
C GLY A 88 16.71 19.56 -6.56
N ASN A 89 15.71 19.33 -5.70
CA ASN A 89 15.86 19.45 -4.26
C ASN A 89 16.37 18.11 -3.74
N THR A 90 17.68 17.94 -3.74
CA THR A 90 18.31 16.77 -3.17
C THR A 90 18.02 16.73 -1.66
N VAL A 91 17.43 15.62 -1.19
CA VAL A 91 17.12 15.37 0.25
C VAL A 91 18.39 15.37 1.12
N VAL A 92 19.56 15.29 0.48
CA VAL A 92 20.88 15.57 1.04
C VAL A 92 21.43 16.77 0.27
N GLN A 93 21.95 17.81 0.94
CA GLN A 93 22.53 19.04 0.36
C GLN A 93 23.77 18.81 -0.52
N SER A 94 23.81 17.79 -1.36
CA SER A 94 24.81 17.64 -2.41
C SER A 94 24.42 18.55 -3.56
N SER A 95 24.81 19.81 -3.42
CA SER A 95 25.04 20.83 -4.44
C SER A 95 24.46 20.50 -5.82
N LYS A 96 23.50 21.32 -6.26
CA LYS A 96 22.99 21.46 -7.65
C LYS A 96 24.14 21.66 -8.64
N GLN A 97 24.93 20.64 -8.90
CA GLN A 97 26.00 20.64 -9.87
C GLN A 97 25.39 20.15 -11.17
N ASN A 98 25.30 21.05 -12.15
CA ASN A 98 24.96 20.66 -13.51
C ASN A 98 26.08 19.68 -13.96
N PRO A 99 25.75 18.49 -14.48
CA PRO A 99 26.76 17.56 -14.99
C PRO A 99 27.71 18.18 -16.04
N GLU A 100 27.28 19.24 -16.73
CA GLU A 100 28.13 20.02 -17.64
C GLU A 100 29.18 20.91 -16.94
N SER A 101 29.04 21.15 -15.63
CA SER A 101 29.96 22.00 -14.87
C SER A 101 31.16 21.25 -14.28
N PHE A 102 31.29 19.94 -14.53
CA PHE A 102 32.41 19.16 -14.03
C PHE A 102 33.68 19.37 -14.87
N ASP A 103 34.73 19.94 -14.26
CA ASP A 103 36.06 19.96 -14.88
C ASP A 103 36.73 18.57 -14.75
N LEU A 104 36.60 17.77 -15.82
CA LEU A 104 37.15 16.42 -15.90
C LEU A 104 38.68 16.38 -15.83
N ARG A 105 39.36 17.52 -16.02
CA ARG A 105 40.82 17.61 -15.89
C ARG A 105 41.25 17.63 -14.42
N VAL A 106 40.39 18.09 -13.52
CA VAL A 106 40.62 18.12 -12.07
C VAL A 106 40.15 16.82 -11.41
N ASP A 107 38.98 16.29 -11.78
CA ASP A 107 38.51 14.96 -11.35
C ASP A 107 37.92 14.16 -12.54
N PRO A 108 38.68 13.20 -13.10
CA PRO A 108 38.20 12.33 -14.19
C PRO A 108 36.96 11.48 -13.85
N TYR A 109 36.64 11.29 -12.56
CA TYR A 109 35.53 10.46 -12.10
C TYR A 109 34.32 11.25 -11.60
N ALA A 110 34.33 12.58 -11.70
CA ALA A 110 33.25 13.44 -11.19
C ALA A 110 31.87 13.04 -11.74
N VAL A 111 31.76 12.85 -13.07
CA VAL A 111 30.51 12.45 -13.74
C VAL A 111 30.03 11.07 -13.26
N LYS A 112 30.95 10.11 -13.07
CA LYS A 112 30.59 8.76 -12.59
C LYS A 112 30.02 8.82 -11.17
N LYS A 113 30.67 9.57 -10.27
CA LYS A 113 30.20 9.74 -8.89
C LYS A 113 28.82 10.40 -8.85
N TYR A 114 28.60 11.44 -9.65
CA TYR A 114 27.31 12.10 -9.78
C TYR A 114 26.20 11.13 -10.23
N ASN A 115 26.46 10.36 -11.29
CA ASN A 115 25.49 9.37 -11.80
C ASN A 115 25.20 8.27 -10.77
N GLN A 116 26.21 7.78 -10.05
CA GLN A 116 26.01 6.79 -8.98
C GLN A 116 25.15 7.36 -7.85
N GLN A 117 25.36 8.62 -7.48
CA GLN A 117 24.57 9.30 -6.46
C GLN A 117 23.11 9.46 -6.89
N LEU A 118 22.87 9.90 -8.13
CA LEU A 118 21.52 9.98 -8.69
C LEU A 118 20.85 8.60 -8.71
N GLN A 119 21.51 7.59 -9.24
CA GLN A 119 20.98 6.22 -9.29
C GLN A 119 20.62 5.70 -7.90
N GLY A 120 21.43 5.99 -6.88
CA GLY A 120 21.12 5.64 -5.49
C GLY A 120 19.84 6.29 -4.97
N GLN A 121 19.55 7.54 -5.34
CA GLN A 121 18.32 8.24 -4.95
C GLN A 121 17.08 7.64 -5.64
N TYR A 122 17.16 7.38 -6.95
CA TYR A 122 16.06 6.74 -7.68
C TYR A 122 15.80 5.31 -7.21
N SER A 123 16.85 4.56 -6.83
CA SER A 123 16.71 3.18 -6.36
C SER A 123 15.79 3.04 -5.13
N GLN A 124 15.78 4.03 -4.23
CA GLN A 124 14.90 4.04 -3.07
C GLN A 124 13.44 4.25 -3.48
N CYS A 125 13.18 5.21 -4.38
CA CYS A 125 11.84 5.45 -4.92
C CYS A 125 11.30 4.19 -5.62
N ASP A 126 12.13 3.58 -6.47
CA ASP A 126 11.77 2.39 -7.23
C ASP A 126 11.48 1.21 -6.30
N SER A 127 12.26 1.06 -5.23
CA SER A 127 12.00 0.03 -4.22
C SER A 127 10.64 0.20 -3.56
N ILE A 128 10.22 1.45 -3.27
CA ILE A 128 8.92 1.75 -2.67
C ILE A 128 7.81 1.40 -3.65
N GLU A 129 7.88 1.91 -4.88
CA GLU A 129 6.88 1.65 -5.90
C GLU A 129 6.71 0.16 -6.18
N ASN A 130 7.82 -0.57 -6.30
CA ASN A 130 7.78 -2.00 -6.57
C ASN A 130 7.02 -2.76 -5.47
N TRP A 131 7.29 -2.48 -4.20
CA TRP A 131 6.57 -3.18 -3.13
C TRP A 131 5.12 -2.71 -2.99
N VAL A 132 4.84 -1.42 -3.15
CA VAL A 132 3.48 -0.87 -3.12
C VAL A 132 2.63 -1.50 -4.24
N ASN A 133 3.17 -1.59 -5.46
CA ASN A 133 2.48 -2.23 -6.58
C ASN A 133 2.23 -3.71 -6.33
N ASN A 134 3.20 -4.43 -5.78
CA ASN A 134 3.01 -5.83 -5.40
C ASN A 134 1.89 -5.98 -4.36
N GLU A 135 1.87 -5.14 -3.32
CA GLU A 135 0.80 -5.20 -2.31
C GLU A 135 -0.56 -4.80 -2.89
N ARG A 136 -0.63 -3.86 -3.84
CA ARG A 136 -1.88 -3.53 -4.56
C ARG A 136 -2.42 -4.74 -5.33
N VAL A 137 -1.56 -5.41 -6.10
CA VAL A 137 -1.93 -6.63 -6.84
C VAL A 137 -2.39 -7.73 -5.89
N VAL A 138 -1.67 -7.92 -4.78
CA VAL A 138 -2.06 -8.91 -3.75
C VAL A 138 -3.41 -8.57 -3.14
N GLU A 139 -3.67 -7.31 -2.79
CA GLU A 139 -4.97 -6.91 -2.26
C GLU A 139 -6.09 -7.12 -3.28
N ASP A 140 -5.87 -6.82 -4.57
CA ASP A 140 -6.87 -7.07 -5.61
C ASP A 140 -7.20 -8.56 -5.72
N ILE A 141 -6.19 -9.45 -5.71
CA ILE A 141 -6.41 -10.91 -5.71
C ILE A 141 -7.19 -11.36 -4.46
N ILE A 142 -6.83 -10.85 -3.28
CA ILE A 142 -7.50 -11.21 -2.03
C ILE A 142 -8.96 -10.75 -2.05
N ARG A 143 -9.24 -9.57 -2.61
CA ARG A 143 -10.59 -9.04 -2.75
C ARG A 143 -11.45 -9.91 -3.66
N GLU A 144 -10.91 -10.33 -4.81
CA GLU A 144 -11.58 -11.26 -5.72
C GLU A 144 -11.88 -12.60 -5.02
N GLN A 145 -10.90 -13.19 -4.34
CA GLN A 145 -11.09 -14.45 -3.61
C GLN A 145 -12.12 -14.34 -2.50
N THR A 146 -12.10 -13.25 -1.73
CA THR A 146 -13.09 -13.01 -0.66
C THR A 146 -14.49 -12.86 -1.24
N VAL A 147 -14.64 -12.18 -2.38
CA VAL A 147 -15.91 -12.04 -3.08
C VAL A 147 -16.42 -13.41 -3.57
N ASP A 148 -15.55 -14.25 -4.15
CA ASP A 148 -15.92 -15.59 -4.59
C ASP A 148 -16.42 -16.45 -3.42
N VAL A 149 -15.74 -16.40 -2.27
CA VAL A 149 -16.18 -17.13 -1.08
C VAL A 149 -17.52 -16.62 -0.54
N LEU A 150 -17.75 -15.30 -0.57
CA LEU A 150 -19.02 -14.71 -0.15
C LEU A 150 -20.15 -15.09 -1.12
N ASN A 151 -19.88 -15.11 -2.43
CA ASN A 151 -20.84 -15.60 -3.44
C ASN A 151 -21.20 -17.07 -3.17
N ASP A 152 -20.22 -17.93 -2.91
CA ASP A 152 -20.39 -19.37 -2.67
C ASP A 152 -21.18 -19.71 -1.41
N LYS A 153 -21.20 -18.82 -0.40
CA LYS A 153 -21.76 -19.12 0.93
C LYS A 153 -22.97 -18.27 1.29
N CYS A 154 -23.00 -17.02 0.85
CA CYS A 154 -24.01 -16.06 1.25
C CYS A 154 -25.07 -15.79 0.17
N TYR A 155 -25.03 -16.45 -1.00
CA TYR A 155 -26.07 -16.68 -2.04
C TYR A 155 -27.07 -15.56 -2.45
N PHE A 156 -27.02 -14.34 -1.92
CA PHE A 156 -28.15 -13.39 -2.01
C PHE A 156 -27.79 -11.94 -2.38
N GLN A 157 -26.51 -11.63 -2.64
CA GLN A 157 -26.06 -10.27 -3.01
C GLN A 157 -24.99 -10.33 -4.11
N ASP A 158 -25.02 -9.39 -5.06
CA ASP A 158 -23.89 -9.13 -5.95
C ASP A 158 -22.77 -8.45 -5.14
N TRP A 159 -21.98 -9.24 -4.43
CA TRP A 159 -20.85 -8.77 -3.62
C TRP A 159 -19.83 -7.99 -4.46
N ILE A 160 -19.75 -8.27 -5.77
CA ILE A 160 -18.97 -7.52 -6.75
C ILE A 160 -19.43 -6.04 -6.84
N GLU A 161 -20.74 -5.78 -6.84
CA GLU A 161 -21.28 -4.43 -6.98
C GLU A 161 -21.18 -3.62 -5.67
N GLU A 162 -21.43 -4.26 -4.53
CA GLU A 162 -21.12 -3.68 -3.21
C GLU A 162 -19.65 -3.27 -3.13
N PHE A 163 -18.77 -4.13 -3.62
CA PHE A 163 -17.35 -3.91 -3.60
C PHE A 163 -16.89 -2.76 -4.52
N LYS A 164 -17.45 -2.67 -5.73
CA LYS A 164 -17.19 -1.53 -6.65
C LYS A 164 -17.59 -0.20 -6.02
N LYS A 165 -18.69 -0.14 -5.27
CA LYS A 165 -19.12 1.07 -4.56
C LYS A 165 -18.09 1.50 -3.52
N LEU A 166 -17.51 0.55 -2.79
CA LEU A 166 -16.44 0.83 -1.81
C LEU A 166 -15.15 1.31 -2.48
N LYS A 167 -14.80 0.76 -3.64
CA LYS A 167 -13.62 1.20 -4.42
C LYS A 167 -13.75 2.64 -4.93
N ASN A 168 -14.96 3.12 -5.17
CA ASN A 168 -15.21 4.50 -5.61
C ASN A 168 -15.25 5.51 -4.46
N LEU A 169 -15.23 5.05 -3.20
CA LEU A 169 -15.23 5.88 -1.99
C LEU A 169 -13.83 6.02 -1.37
N ALA A 170 -12.84 5.29 -1.88
CA ALA A 170 -11.44 5.29 -1.45
C ALA A 170 -10.53 5.82 -2.57
#